data_AF-A0A7S6W6G6-F1
#
_entry.id   AF-A0A7S6W6G6-F1
#
_cell.length_a   1.000
_cell.length_b   1.000
_cell.length_c   1.000
_cell.angle_alpha   90.00
_cell.angle_beta   90.00
_cell.angle_gamma   90.00
#
_symmetry.space_group_name_H-M   'P 1'
#
loop_
_entity.id
_entity.type
_entity.pdbx_description
1 polymer ?
#
loop_
_entity_poly.entity_id
_entity_poly.type
_entity_poly.pdbx_seq_one_letter_code
_entity_poly.pdbx_strand_id
1 'polypeptide(L)'
;MLITMSDKEIQRLAVLQDVRDHRITQVRAAEILNLSTRQITRLLQKLNQDGVSGLTHASRGQPGHRRHDEAVKSECLSLISEHLLGFGPTLAHEKLISMFDLNIPVETLRRWMTANDLWIPRSKRLKRPYQPRYNRDCFGELIQIDGSYHDWFEGRAAKCCLLVYIDDATGKLLHLRFCEAETTFDYMLSTRAYIEQYGKPLAFYSDKHSVFRVNQKSSQDSQITQFGRILNELNIDIIFANSPQAKGRVERANRTLQDRLIKEMRLEGISSIAEANAWLPCFIEHFNQKFAKCARNTKNLHRPLTESHLALDDIFTWQEPRKVTKNLTITYDKCIYMLEPTVLNHKLVGQYISFLEYPDGTVAILHEGRKINYSVFNKLAGLQQNAVVENKRLGSVLAHIQQQHEELEKQNKRSRLKKSMPSRKAQKVVIEQRNLNPVLDSCS
;
A
#
# COMPACT_ATOMS: atom_id res chain seq x y z
N MET A 1 -36.71 -16.91 40.44
CA MET A 1 -35.41 -16.21 40.45
C MET A 1 -34.57 -16.76 39.30
N LEU A 2 -34.18 -15.93 38.33
CA LEU A 2 -33.35 -16.34 37.19
C LEU A 2 -31.88 -16.29 37.61
N ILE A 3 -31.20 -17.45 37.64
CA ILE A 3 -29.78 -17.55 38.01
C ILE A 3 -28.96 -17.71 36.73
N THR A 4 -28.05 -16.75 36.45
CA THR A 4 -27.19 -16.80 35.26
C THR A 4 -25.88 -17.53 35.56
N MET A 5 -25.74 -18.74 35.01
CA MET A 5 -24.56 -19.59 35.18
C MET A 5 -23.76 -19.66 33.88
N SER A 6 -22.44 -19.82 33.99
CA SER A 6 -21.57 -20.20 32.86
C SER A 6 -21.64 -21.70 32.60
N ASP A 7 -21.27 -22.14 31.40
CA ASP A 7 -21.27 -23.56 31.03
C ASP A 7 -20.46 -24.44 32.00
N LYS A 8 -19.35 -23.91 32.52
CA LYS A 8 -18.53 -24.58 33.54
C LYS A 8 -19.26 -24.73 34.87
N GLU A 9 -20.05 -23.74 35.28
CA GLU A 9 -20.84 -23.80 36.52
C GLU A 9 -22.04 -24.74 36.36
N ILE A 10 -22.65 -24.80 35.17
CA ILE A 10 -23.73 -25.73 34.84
C ILE A 10 -23.23 -27.18 34.86
N GLN A 11 -22.09 -27.44 34.20
CA GLN A 11 -21.46 -28.76 34.19
C GLN A 11 -21.07 -29.23 35.61
N ARG A 12 -20.58 -28.31 36.45
CA ARG A 12 -20.30 -28.59 37.86
C ARG A 12 -21.55 -28.95 38.64
N LEU A 13 -22.66 -28.24 38.44
CA LEU A 13 -23.93 -28.54 39.10
C LEU A 13 -24.40 -29.96 38.79
N ALA A 14 -24.36 -30.37 37.51
CA ALA A 14 -24.77 -31.72 37.10
C ALA A 14 -23.94 -32.82 37.80
N VAL A 15 -22.62 -32.68 37.81
CA VAL A 15 -21.73 -33.66 38.46
C VAL A 15 -21.92 -33.68 39.98
N LEU A 16 -22.16 -32.53 40.61
CA LEU A 16 -22.43 -32.47 42.06
C LEU A 16 -23.80 -33.06 42.43
N GLN A 17 -24.80 -32.95 41.55
CA GLN A 17 -26.09 -33.63 41.71
C GLN A 17 -25.92 -35.15 41.64
N ASP A 18 -25.14 -35.68 40.71
CA ASP A 18 -24.87 -37.12 40.63
C ASP A 18 -24.13 -37.66 41.87
N VAL A 19 -23.27 -36.85 42.50
CA VAL A 19 -22.66 -37.20 43.80
C VAL A 19 -23.71 -37.22 44.91
N ARG A 20 -24.62 -36.24 44.94
CA ARG A 20 -25.70 -36.14 45.93
C ARG A 20 -26.70 -37.29 45.81
N ASP A 21 -26.98 -37.70 44.58
CA ASP A 21 -27.89 -38.82 44.27
C ASP A 21 -27.19 -40.18 44.42
N HIS A 22 -25.97 -40.21 44.99
CA HIS A 22 -25.14 -41.39 45.22
C HIS A 22 -24.81 -42.22 43.96
N ARG A 23 -24.88 -41.61 42.77
CA ARG A 23 -24.54 -42.27 41.49
C ARG A 23 -23.05 -42.34 41.24
N ILE A 24 -22.29 -41.36 41.76
CA ILE A 24 -20.83 -41.31 41.65
C ILE A 24 -20.19 -40.91 42.98
N THR A 25 -18.95 -41.32 43.21
CA THR A 25 -18.20 -40.96 44.43
C THR A 25 -17.58 -39.56 44.32
N GLN A 26 -17.26 -38.94 45.46
CA GLN A 26 -16.55 -37.65 45.49
C GLN A 26 -15.18 -37.71 44.80
N VAL A 27 -14.49 -38.85 44.85
CA VAL A 27 -13.22 -39.08 44.16
C VAL A 27 -13.42 -39.07 42.65
N ARG A 28 -14.46 -39.76 42.15
CA ARG A 28 -14.76 -39.77 40.72
C ARG A 28 -15.23 -38.40 40.21
N ALA A 29 -16.00 -37.66 41.01
CA ALA A 29 -16.39 -36.28 40.68
C ALA A 29 -15.19 -35.32 40.65
N ALA A 30 -14.21 -35.53 41.53
CA ALA A 30 -12.95 -34.77 41.55
C ALA A 30 -12.16 -34.98 40.25
N GLU A 31 -12.10 -36.21 39.74
CA GLU A 31 -11.50 -36.53 38.43
C GLU A 31 -12.25 -35.89 37.26
N ILE A 32 -13.58 -36.02 37.22
CA ILE A 32 -14.43 -35.49 36.13
C ILE A 32 -14.32 -33.96 36.02
N LEU A 33 -14.31 -33.25 37.16
CA LEU A 33 -14.24 -31.80 37.20
C LEU A 33 -12.80 -31.25 37.24
N ASN A 34 -11.81 -32.13 37.31
CA ASN A 34 -10.39 -31.82 37.50
C ASN A 34 -10.18 -30.88 38.70
N LEU A 35 -10.75 -31.25 39.84
CA LEU A 35 -10.68 -30.52 41.11
C LEU A 35 -10.16 -31.44 42.21
N SER A 36 -9.67 -30.87 43.32
CA SER A 36 -9.37 -31.68 44.50
C SER A 36 -10.65 -32.19 45.16
N THR A 37 -10.59 -33.37 45.79
CA THR A 37 -11.69 -33.93 46.59
C THR A 37 -12.16 -32.96 47.67
N ARG A 38 -11.23 -32.26 48.34
CA ARG A 38 -11.54 -31.20 49.31
C ARG A 38 -12.38 -30.07 48.70
N GLN A 39 -12.15 -29.72 47.44
CA GLN A 39 -12.89 -28.69 46.75
C GLN A 39 -14.29 -29.18 46.32
N ILE A 40 -14.42 -30.45 45.96
CA ILE A 40 -15.74 -31.10 45.76
C ILE A 40 -16.55 -31.06 47.06
N THR A 41 -15.96 -31.44 48.20
CA THR A 41 -16.63 -31.39 49.50
C THR A 41 -17.10 -29.97 49.86
N ARG A 42 -16.27 -28.95 49.61
CA ARG A 42 -16.64 -27.54 49.81
C ARG A 42 -17.78 -27.10 48.89
N LEU A 43 -17.79 -27.53 47.64
CA LEU A 43 -18.86 -27.21 46.70
C LEU A 43 -20.18 -27.90 47.06
N LEU A 44 -20.14 -29.14 47.55
CA LEU A 44 -21.32 -29.83 48.09
C LEU A 44 -21.89 -29.13 49.32
N GLN A 45 -21.02 -28.69 50.24
CA GLN A 45 -21.45 -27.89 51.40
C GLN A 45 -22.13 -26.59 50.99
N LYS A 46 -21.56 -25.85 50.03
CA LYS A 46 -22.18 -24.64 49.47
C LYS A 46 -23.50 -24.91 48.75
N LEU A 47 -23.57 -25.98 47.97
CA LEU A 47 -24.80 -26.39 47.29
C LEU A 47 -25.90 -26.76 48.29
N ASN A 48 -25.55 -27.37 49.43
CA ASN A 48 -26.50 -27.72 50.47
C ASN A 48 -26.98 -26.51 51.29
N GLN A 49 -26.11 -25.51 51.51
CA GLN A 49 -26.43 -24.31 52.29
C GLN A 49 -27.19 -23.26 51.46
N ASP A 50 -26.68 -22.95 50.26
CA ASP A 50 -27.12 -21.81 49.45
C ASP A 50 -27.81 -22.22 48.15
N GLY A 51 -28.06 -23.52 47.95
CA GLY A 51 -28.65 -24.06 46.73
C GLY A 51 -27.80 -23.79 45.48
N VAL A 52 -28.46 -23.75 44.32
CA VAL A 52 -27.81 -23.50 43.02
C VAL A 52 -27.10 -22.14 42.97
N SER A 53 -27.59 -21.14 43.71
CA SER A 53 -26.97 -19.82 43.85
C SER A 53 -25.56 -19.87 44.42
N GLY A 54 -25.28 -20.79 45.36
CA GLY A 54 -23.96 -20.94 46.00
C GLY A 54 -22.84 -21.42 45.06
N LEU A 55 -23.20 -21.96 43.90
CA LEU A 55 -22.25 -22.40 42.86
C LEU A 55 -21.87 -21.29 41.87
N THR A 56 -22.60 -20.18 41.87
CA THR A 56 -22.23 -19.03 41.06
C THR A 56 -21.02 -18.31 41.65
N HIS A 57 -20.17 -17.73 40.79
CA HIS A 57 -19.05 -16.92 41.25
C HIS A 57 -19.53 -15.78 42.17
N ALA A 58 -18.97 -15.66 43.38
CA ALA A 58 -19.43 -14.72 44.41
C ALA A 58 -19.39 -13.24 43.98
N SER A 59 -18.50 -12.89 43.05
CA SER A 59 -18.40 -11.53 42.47
C SER A 59 -19.32 -11.31 41.27
N ARG A 60 -20.15 -12.28 40.88
CA ARG A 60 -21.06 -12.15 39.74
C ARG A 60 -22.18 -11.17 40.09
N GLY A 61 -22.31 -10.11 39.32
CA GLY A 61 -23.25 -9.01 39.59
C GLY A 61 -22.73 -7.98 40.59
N GLN A 62 -21.57 -8.21 41.23
CA GLN A 62 -20.94 -7.23 42.10
C GLN A 62 -20.14 -6.20 41.28
N PRO A 63 -20.15 -4.91 41.66
CA PRO A 63 -19.28 -3.92 41.04
C PRO A 63 -17.82 -4.28 41.28
N GLY A 64 -16.99 -4.21 40.24
CA GLY A 64 -15.56 -4.51 40.36
C GLY A 64 -14.86 -3.53 41.31
N HIS A 65 -13.92 -4.02 42.11
CA HIS A 65 -13.20 -3.22 43.13
C HIS A 65 -12.40 -2.02 42.55
N ARG A 66 -12.20 -1.96 41.23
CA ARG A 66 -11.51 -0.85 40.51
C ARG A 66 -12.48 0.02 39.71
N ARG A 67 -13.78 -0.02 40.01
CA ARG A 67 -14.78 0.83 39.34
C ARG A 67 -14.52 2.28 39.75
N HIS A 68 -14.39 3.17 38.75
CA HIS A 68 -14.39 4.60 39.01
C HIS A 68 -15.72 5.02 39.59
N ASP A 69 -15.70 6.02 40.48
CA ASP A 69 -16.89 6.56 41.08
C ASP A 69 -17.88 7.06 40.01
N GLU A 70 -19.16 6.88 40.29
CA GLU A 70 -20.24 7.20 39.36
C GLU A 70 -20.38 8.72 39.18
N ALA A 71 -20.01 9.49 40.22
CA ALA A 71 -19.88 10.94 40.15
C ALA A 71 -18.83 11.36 39.11
N VAL A 72 -17.61 10.80 39.19
CA VAL A 72 -16.50 11.09 38.26
C VAL A 72 -16.84 10.69 36.83
N LYS A 73 -17.55 9.56 36.64
CA LYS A 73 -18.03 9.15 35.32
C LYS A 73 -19.02 10.16 34.74
N SER A 74 -19.95 10.64 35.56
CA SER A 74 -21.00 11.58 35.13
C SER A 74 -20.41 12.95 34.78
N GLU A 75 -19.51 13.46 35.61
CA GLU A 75 -18.77 14.69 35.37
C GLU A 75 -17.96 14.61 34.06
N CYS A 76 -17.21 13.53 33.87
CA CYS A 76 -16.43 13.32 32.65
C CYS A 76 -17.29 13.28 31.39
N LEU A 77 -18.47 12.66 31.45
CA LEU A 77 -19.38 12.58 30.30
C LEU A 77 -20.05 13.93 29.99
N SER A 78 -20.40 14.72 31.01
CA SER A 78 -20.91 16.10 30.83
C SER A 78 -19.85 16.98 30.16
N LEU A 79 -18.61 16.97 30.65
CA LEU A 79 -17.51 17.72 30.04
C LEU A 79 -17.25 17.33 28.58
N ILE A 80 -17.35 16.04 28.25
CA ILE A 80 -17.20 15.58 26.87
C ILE A 80 -18.35 16.09 25.99
N SER A 81 -19.57 15.99 26.49
CA SER A 81 -20.76 16.41 25.74
C SER A 81 -20.79 17.92 25.52
N GLU A 82 -20.35 18.71 26.49
CA GLU A 82 -20.42 20.18 26.45
C GLU A 82 -19.22 20.83 25.74
N HIS A 83 -18.00 20.31 25.95
CA HIS A 83 -16.77 20.97 25.50
C HIS A 83 -15.95 20.17 24.48
N LEU A 84 -16.16 18.86 24.35
CA LEU A 84 -15.32 17.97 23.54
C LEU A 84 -16.13 17.14 22.52
N LEU A 85 -17.29 17.66 22.10
CA LEU A 85 -18.19 16.98 21.18
C LEU A 85 -17.49 16.70 19.84
N GLY A 86 -17.51 15.44 19.41
CA GLY A 86 -16.89 14.98 18.16
C GLY A 86 -15.42 14.56 18.27
N PHE A 87 -14.77 14.70 19.43
CA PHE A 87 -13.43 14.16 19.63
C PHE A 87 -13.42 12.63 19.76
N GLY A 88 -12.34 12.01 19.25
CA GLY A 88 -12.10 10.58 19.48
C GLY A 88 -11.59 10.32 20.89
N PRO A 89 -11.74 9.10 21.45
CA PRO A 89 -11.38 8.80 22.84
C PRO A 89 -9.95 9.13 23.23
N THR A 90 -8.98 9.01 22.33
CA THR A 90 -7.59 9.37 22.58
C THR A 90 -7.41 10.88 22.73
N LEU A 91 -7.98 11.65 21.81
CA LEU A 91 -7.89 13.13 21.84
C LEU A 91 -8.73 13.70 22.99
N ALA A 92 -9.90 13.11 23.28
CA ALA A 92 -10.71 13.48 24.42
C ALA A 92 -9.95 13.27 25.74
N HIS A 93 -9.23 12.15 25.89
CA HIS A 93 -8.37 11.90 27.04
C HIS A 93 -7.26 12.97 27.18
N GLU A 94 -6.56 13.29 26.10
CA GLU A 94 -5.53 14.35 26.11
C GLU A 94 -6.09 15.70 26.57
N LYS A 95 -7.29 16.07 26.09
CA LYS A 95 -7.94 17.33 26.45
C LYS A 95 -8.53 17.34 27.86
N LEU A 96 -9.06 16.20 28.32
CA LEU A 96 -9.52 16.03 29.70
C LEU A 96 -8.37 16.21 30.70
N ILE A 97 -7.18 15.69 30.40
CA ILE A 97 -5.99 15.94 31.21
C ILE A 97 -5.55 17.40 31.12
N SER A 98 -5.39 17.95 29.91
CA SER A 98 -4.77 19.27 29.75
C SER A 98 -5.64 20.45 30.19
N MET A 99 -6.98 20.33 30.10
CA MET A 99 -7.90 21.44 30.33
C MET A 99 -8.74 21.27 31.60
N PHE A 100 -8.95 20.03 32.05
CA PHE A 100 -9.87 19.72 33.15
C PHE A 100 -9.21 18.89 34.27
N ASP A 101 -7.90 18.59 34.15
CA ASP A 101 -7.10 17.79 35.10
C ASP A 101 -7.69 16.41 35.46
N LEU A 102 -8.46 15.83 34.53
CA LEU A 102 -9.13 14.54 34.70
C LEU A 102 -8.33 13.42 34.01
N ASN A 103 -7.59 12.65 34.81
CA ASN A 103 -6.79 11.54 34.31
C ASN A 103 -7.56 10.20 34.34
N ILE A 104 -8.32 9.94 33.26
CA ILE A 104 -9.08 8.69 33.08
C ILE A 104 -8.44 7.86 31.97
N PRO A 105 -8.13 6.56 32.19
CA PRO A 105 -7.54 5.71 31.15
C PRO A 105 -8.37 5.69 29.85
N VAL A 106 -7.68 5.81 28.70
CA VAL A 106 -8.30 5.90 27.36
C VAL A 106 -9.31 4.78 27.10
N GLU A 107 -9.04 3.55 27.55
CA GLU A 107 -9.93 2.40 27.34
C GLU A 107 -11.20 2.47 28.19
N THR A 108 -11.14 3.08 29.37
CA THR A 108 -12.32 3.34 30.20
C THR A 108 -13.16 4.43 29.56
N LEU A 109 -12.51 5.51 29.12
CA LEU A 109 -13.16 6.62 28.41
C LEU A 109 -13.86 6.15 27.13
N ARG A 110 -13.19 5.32 26.32
CA ARG A 110 -13.75 4.71 25.11
C ARG A 110 -15.02 3.93 25.41
N ARG A 111 -15.01 3.10 26.46
CA ARG A 111 -16.21 2.34 26.88
C ARG A 111 -17.35 3.25 27.30
N TRP A 112 -17.07 4.32 28.05
CA TRP A 112 -18.08 5.28 28.49
C TRP A 112 -18.66 6.08 27.32
N MET A 113 -17.82 6.60 26.42
CA MET A 113 -18.27 7.34 25.24
C MET A 113 -19.09 6.45 24.29
N THR A 114 -18.74 5.17 24.13
CA THR A 114 -19.54 4.23 23.33
C THR A 114 -20.86 3.85 24.00
N ALA A 115 -20.91 3.74 25.33
CA ALA A 115 -22.13 3.41 26.05
C ALA A 115 -23.15 4.56 26.09
N ASN A 116 -22.71 5.80 25.89
CA ASN A 116 -23.54 7.01 25.90
C ASN A 116 -23.66 7.65 24.52
N ASP A 117 -23.38 6.91 23.44
CA ASP A 117 -23.47 7.36 22.04
C ASP A 117 -22.64 8.61 21.67
N LEU A 118 -21.73 9.05 22.54
CA LEU A 118 -20.78 10.14 22.28
C LEU A 118 -19.68 9.74 21.29
N TRP A 119 -19.43 8.42 21.11
CA TRP A 119 -18.48 7.93 20.12
C TRP A 119 -18.85 6.54 19.59
N ILE A 120 -18.99 6.45 18.26
CA ILE A 120 -19.31 5.21 17.56
C ILE A 120 -18.03 4.48 17.11
N PRO A 121 -17.78 3.24 17.59
CA PRO A 121 -16.67 2.42 17.14
C PRO A 121 -16.70 2.20 15.63
N ARG A 122 -15.52 2.17 15.00
CA ARG A 122 -15.40 2.02 13.54
C ARG A 122 -16.12 0.79 13.00
N SER A 123 -16.16 -0.32 13.75
CA SER A 123 -16.88 -1.54 13.39
C SER A 123 -18.41 -1.37 13.35
N LYS A 124 -18.96 -0.44 14.14
CA LYS A 124 -20.40 -0.15 14.22
C LYS A 124 -20.83 1.00 13.31
N ARG A 125 -19.90 1.72 12.69
CA ARG A 125 -20.24 2.78 11.72
C ARG A 125 -20.86 2.14 10.50
N LEU A 126 -22.05 2.61 10.11
CA LEU A 126 -22.68 2.19 8.86
C LEU A 126 -21.73 2.50 7.70
N LYS A 127 -21.41 1.46 6.91
CA LYS A 127 -20.67 1.68 5.67
C LYS A 127 -21.55 2.54 4.78
N ARG A 128 -20.99 3.63 4.25
CA ARG A 128 -21.71 4.51 3.31
C ARG A 128 -22.22 3.65 2.15
N PRO A 129 -23.53 3.68 1.84
CA PRO A 129 -24.03 2.98 0.67
C PRO A 129 -23.48 3.67 -0.57
N TYR A 130 -22.69 2.95 -1.37
CA TYR A 130 -22.23 3.43 -2.67
C TYR A 130 -23.20 2.91 -3.72
N GLN A 131 -23.85 3.82 -4.44
CA GLN A 131 -24.76 3.45 -5.52
C GLN A 131 -23.97 2.94 -6.73
N PRO A 132 -24.44 1.88 -7.41
CA PRO A 132 -23.83 1.43 -8.66
C PRO A 132 -23.83 2.56 -9.69
N ARG A 133 -22.69 2.80 -10.34
CA ARG A 133 -22.62 3.67 -11.52
C ARG A 133 -22.93 2.87 -12.77
N TYR A 134 -23.73 3.42 -13.69
CA TYR A 134 -23.84 2.87 -15.03
C TYR A 134 -22.53 2.99 -15.81
N ASN A 135 -22.27 2.01 -16.64
CA ASN A 135 -21.18 2.02 -17.61
C ASN A 135 -21.37 3.16 -18.59
N ARG A 136 -20.28 3.60 -19.21
CA ARG A 136 -20.36 4.46 -20.39
C ARG A 136 -21.06 3.79 -21.56
N ASP A 137 -21.58 4.61 -22.46
CA ASP A 137 -22.42 4.11 -23.54
C ASP A 137 -21.61 3.75 -24.78
N CYS A 138 -20.52 4.50 -25.06
CA CYS A 138 -19.71 4.33 -26.26
C CYS A 138 -18.32 3.73 -25.96
N PHE A 139 -17.79 2.96 -26.92
CA PHE A 139 -16.42 2.47 -26.88
C PHE A 139 -15.42 3.63 -27.04
N GLY A 140 -14.38 3.70 -26.19
CA GLY A 140 -13.39 4.78 -26.22
C GLY A 140 -13.79 6.07 -25.50
N GLU A 141 -14.97 6.10 -24.87
CA GLU A 141 -15.44 7.24 -24.07
C GLU A 141 -14.65 7.37 -22.75
N LEU A 142 -14.40 6.25 -22.08
CA LEU A 142 -13.72 6.24 -20.79
C LEU A 142 -12.92 4.95 -20.63
N ILE A 143 -11.61 5.10 -20.48
CA ILE A 143 -10.68 3.99 -20.30
C ILE A 143 -10.17 4.01 -18.88
N GLN A 144 -10.47 2.97 -18.10
CA GLN A 144 -9.95 2.85 -16.75
C GLN A 144 -8.54 2.29 -16.81
N ILE A 145 -7.60 3.00 -16.18
CA ILE A 145 -6.20 2.58 -16.09
C ILE A 145 -5.85 2.26 -14.64
N ASP A 146 -5.11 1.18 -14.42
CA ASP A 146 -4.70 0.76 -13.09
C ASP A 146 -3.36 0.00 -13.10
N GLY A 147 -2.63 0.09 -12.00
CA GLY A 147 -1.43 -0.70 -11.74
C GLY A 147 -1.72 -1.77 -10.71
N SER A 148 -1.44 -3.04 -11.03
CA SER A 148 -1.70 -4.16 -10.13
C SER A 148 -0.42 -4.92 -9.80
N TYR A 149 0.10 -4.69 -8.59
CA TYR A 149 1.22 -5.44 -8.03
C TYR A 149 0.76 -6.81 -7.52
N HIS A 150 1.34 -7.88 -8.06
CA HIS A 150 1.06 -9.25 -7.64
C HIS A 150 2.27 -10.15 -7.88
N ASP A 151 2.28 -11.32 -7.24
CA ASP A 151 3.07 -12.46 -7.71
C ASP A 151 2.41 -13.07 -8.95
N TRP A 152 2.62 -12.44 -10.10
CA TRP A 152 1.98 -12.84 -11.36
C TRP A 152 2.53 -14.15 -11.93
N PHE A 153 3.73 -14.52 -11.52
CA PHE A 153 4.47 -15.67 -12.05
C PHE A 153 4.48 -16.86 -11.08
N GLU A 154 3.70 -16.85 -9.99
CA GLU A 154 3.66 -17.92 -8.97
C GLU A 154 5.08 -18.31 -8.48
N GLY A 155 5.95 -17.32 -8.28
CA GLY A 155 7.34 -17.55 -7.86
C GLY A 155 8.31 -17.96 -8.97
N ARG A 156 7.88 -18.11 -10.24
CA ARG A 156 8.81 -18.30 -11.39
C ARG A 156 9.64 -17.06 -11.69
N ALA A 157 9.14 -15.88 -11.33
CA ALA A 157 9.83 -14.59 -11.42
C ALA A 157 9.54 -13.72 -10.19
N ALA A 158 10.29 -12.64 -10.04
CA ALA A 158 10.04 -11.65 -8.99
C ALA A 158 8.65 -11.01 -9.13
N LYS A 159 8.08 -10.58 -7.99
CA LYS A 159 6.82 -9.83 -8.00
C LYS A 159 6.99 -8.56 -8.83
N CYS A 160 6.00 -8.29 -9.67
CA CYS A 160 6.01 -7.18 -10.59
C CYS A 160 4.62 -6.51 -10.64
N CYS A 161 4.52 -5.41 -11.39
CA CYS A 161 3.26 -4.72 -11.64
C CYS A 161 2.71 -5.06 -13.03
N LEU A 162 1.39 -5.17 -13.13
CA LEU A 162 0.68 -5.23 -14.40
C LEU A 162 -0.10 -3.92 -14.58
N LEU A 163 0.21 -3.18 -15.65
CA LEU A 163 -0.59 -2.05 -16.09
C LEU A 163 -1.78 -2.56 -16.88
N VAL A 164 -2.98 -2.09 -16.54
CA VAL A 164 -4.25 -2.55 -17.11
C VAL A 164 -5.03 -1.37 -17.67
N TYR A 165 -5.44 -1.47 -18.94
CA TYR A 165 -6.31 -0.51 -19.63
C TYR A 165 -7.58 -1.25 -20.02
N ILE A 166 -8.71 -0.84 -19.43
CA ILE A 166 -10.02 -1.47 -19.67
C ILE A 166 -11.06 -0.43 -20.08
N ASP A 167 -11.81 -0.73 -21.14
CA ASP A 167 -12.89 0.12 -21.61
C ASP A 167 -14.14 0.02 -20.70
N ASP A 168 -14.66 1.17 -20.29
CA ASP A 168 -15.79 1.22 -19.36
C ASP A 168 -17.13 0.85 -19.98
N ALA A 169 -17.30 0.95 -21.30
CA ALA A 169 -18.55 0.58 -21.96
C ALA A 169 -18.62 -0.94 -22.18
N THR A 170 -17.60 -1.49 -22.82
CA THR A 170 -17.54 -2.88 -23.32
C THR A 170 -16.92 -3.86 -22.32
N GLY A 171 -16.05 -3.37 -21.43
CA GLY A 171 -15.24 -4.24 -20.56
C GLY A 171 -14.08 -4.93 -21.29
N LYS A 172 -13.77 -4.52 -22.52
CA LYS A 172 -12.61 -5.00 -23.26
C LYS A 172 -11.32 -4.58 -22.57
N LEU A 173 -10.40 -5.53 -22.43
CA LEU A 173 -8.99 -5.24 -22.16
C LEU A 173 -8.40 -4.67 -23.44
N LEU A 174 -7.89 -3.45 -23.39
CA LEU A 174 -7.30 -2.80 -24.55
C LEU A 174 -5.79 -2.81 -24.50
N HIS A 175 -5.21 -2.74 -23.32
CA HIS A 175 -3.78 -2.86 -23.16
C HIS A 175 -3.44 -3.49 -21.82
N LEU A 176 -2.46 -4.39 -21.85
CA LEU A 176 -1.82 -4.98 -20.69
C LEU A 176 -0.32 -4.86 -20.88
N ARG A 177 0.41 -4.54 -19.81
CA ARG A 177 1.88 -4.56 -19.82
C ARG A 177 2.43 -4.87 -18.45
N PHE A 178 3.29 -5.88 -18.37
CA PHE A 178 4.09 -6.14 -17.18
C PHE A 178 5.29 -5.19 -17.11
N CYS A 179 5.50 -4.62 -15.94
CA CYS A 179 6.65 -3.80 -15.60
C CYS A 179 7.18 -4.19 -14.21
N GLU A 180 8.48 -3.99 -13.98
CA GLU A 180 9.09 -4.28 -12.67
C GLU A 180 8.52 -3.40 -11.56
N ALA A 181 8.25 -2.13 -11.88
CA ALA A 181 7.63 -1.17 -10.99
C ALA A 181 6.63 -0.30 -11.75
N GLU A 182 5.68 0.28 -11.03
CA GLU A 182 4.71 1.23 -11.58
C GLU A 182 5.34 2.63 -11.63
N THR A 183 5.89 3.00 -12.79
CA THR A 183 6.52 4.31 -13.00
C THR A 183 5.82 5.15 -14.06
N THR A 184 6.12 6.45 -14.07
CA THR A 184 5.65 7.37 -15.11
C THR A 184 6.05 6.89 -16.51
N PHE A 185 7.28 6.41 -16.69
CA PHE A 185 7.76 5.92 -17.98
C PHE A 185 7.01 4.66 -18.44
N ASP A 186 6.65 3.76 -17.52
CA ASP A 186 5.84 2.59 -17.87
C ASP A 186 4.46 3.00 -18.40
N TYR A 187 3.83 3.99 -17.77
CA TYR A 187 2.57 4.55 -18.28
C TYR A 187 2.74 5.30 -19.60
N MET A 188 3.85 6.00 -19.81
CA MET A 188 4.16 6.62 -21.11
C MET A 188 4.24 5.56 -22.22
N LEU A 189 5.04 4.51 -22.00
CA LEU A 189 5.21 3.41 -22.95
C LEU A 189 3.88 2.67 -23.22
N SER A 190 3.13 2.35 -22.18
CA SER A 190 1.82 1.69 -22.31
C SER A 190 0.79 2.56 -23.02
N THR A 191 0.75 3.85 -22.70
CA THR A 191 -0.20 4.77 -23.33
C THR A 191 0.14 4.99 -24.79
N ARG A 192 1.42 5.06 -25.14
CA ARG A 192 1.86 5.13 -26.53
C ARG A 192 1.39 3.93 -27.35
N ALA A 193 1.70 2.72 -26.86
CA ALA A 193 1.27 1.49 -27.54
C ALA A 193 -0.27 1.43 -27.67
N TYR A 194 -0.99 1.86 -26.62
CA TYR A 194 -2.45 1.95 -26.65
C TYR A 194 -2.97 2.89 -27.74
N ILE A 195 -2.48 4.13 -27.81
CA ILE A 195 -3.02 5.13 -28.75
C ILE A 195 -2.62 4.82 -30.19
N GLU A 196 -1.46 4.20 -30.42
CA GLU A 196 -1.03 3.76 -31.75
C GLU A 196 -1.96 2.66 -32.28
N GLN A 197 -2.49 1.80 -31.40
CA GLN A 197 -3.40 0.72 -31.78
C GLN A 197 -4.86 1.16 -31.91
N TYR A 198 -5.37 1.99 -30.99
CA TYR A 198 -6.81 2.30 -30.89
C TYR A 198 -7.15 3.76 -31.22
N GLY A 199 -6.18 4.65 -31.21
CA GLY A 199 -6.39 6.10 -31.24
C GLY A 199 -6.53 6.72 -29.85
N LYS A 200 -6.76 8.03 -29.83
CA LYS A 200 -6.86 8.86 -28.62
C LYS A 200 -8.26 8.71 -28.00
N PRO A 201 -8.41 8.19 -26.77
CA PRO A 201 -9.71 8.11 -26.13
C PRO A 201 -10.18 9.52 -25.74
N LEU A 202 -11.42 9.64 -25.28
CA LEU A 202 -11.91 10.90 -24.71
C LEU A 202 -11.25 11.16 -23.35
N ALA A 203 -11.28 10.17 -22.45
CA ALA A 203 -10.70 10.29 -21.13
C ALA A 203 -10.12 9.00 -20.56
N PHE A 204 -9.07 9.15 -19.74
CA PHE A 204 -8.59 8.13 -18.82
C PHE A 204 -9.20 8.30 -17.44
N TYR A 205 -9.46 7.18 -16.76
CA TYR A 205 -9.94 7.14 -15.39
C TYR A 205 -8.94 6.42 -14.49
N SER A 206 -8.33 7.14 -13.55
CA SER A 206 -7.30 6.60 -12.67
C SER A 206 -7.54 6.94 -11.20
N ASP A 207 -6.81 6.28 -10.30
CA ASP A 207 -6.76 6.69 -8.89
C ASP A 207 -5.84 7.91 -8.71
N LYS A 208 -5.91 8.58 -7.56
CA LYS A 208 -5.06 9.73 -7.17
C LYS A 208 -3.62 9.30 -6.84
N HIS A 209 -3.05 8.42 -7.66
CA HIS A 209 -1.68 7.96 -7.52
C HIS A 209 -0.70 9.10 -7.83
N SER A 210 0.48 9.08 -7.21
CA SER A 210 1.51 10.13 -7.36
C SER A 210 2.00 10.33 -8.79
N VAL A 211 1.93 9.27 -9.62
CA VAL A 211 2.22 9.34 -11.07
C VAL A 211 1.28 10.33 -11.78
N PHE A 212 0.04 10.42 -11.31
CA PHE A 212 -1.00 11.25 -11.93
C PHE A 212 -1.28 12.54 -11.18
N ARG A 213 -0.76 12.69 -9.95
CA ARG A 213 -0.96 13.89 -9.13
C ARG A 213 0.26 14.25 -8.29
N VAL A 214 0.67 15.51 -8.37
CA VAL A 214 1.67 16.09 -7.47
C VAL A 214 1.07 16.20 -6.07
N ASN A 215 1.61 15.44 -5.10
CA ASN A 215 1.11 15.39 -3.72
C ASN A 215 1.67 16.51 -2.82
N GLN A 216 2.63 17.30 -3.29
CA GLN A 216 3.21 18.43 -2.54
C GLN A 216 2.80 19.76 -3.18
N LYS A 217 2.19 20.65 -2.38
CA LYS A 217 1.98 22.06 -2.75
C LYS A 217 3.31 22.81 -2.58
N SER A 218 4.26 22.63 -3.49
CA SER A 218 5.43 23.51 -3.58
C SER A 218 5.08 24.72 -4.45
N SER A 219 5.49 25.88 -3.95
CA SER A 219 5.26 27.21 -4.50
C SER A 219 5.70 27.33 -5.96
N GLN A 220 4.82 27.86 -6.82
CA GLN A 220 5.11 28.43 -8.14
C GLN A 220 5.90 27.52 -9.12
N ASP A 221 5.27 26.45 -9.61
CA ASP A 221 5.13 26.15 -11.06
C ASP A 221 4.68 24.70 -11.31
N SER A 222 3.60 24.56 -12.09
CA SER A 222 2.96 23.33 -12.59
C SER A 222 2.32 22.37 -11.56
N GLN A 223 0.99 22.43 -11.44
CA GLN A 223 0.16 21.42 -10.76
C GLN A 223 0.03 20.11 -11.55
N ILE A 224 0.67 20.02 -12.73
CA ILE A 224 0.48 18.97 -13.73
C ILE A 224 1.68 18.02 -13.67
N THR A 225 1.43 16.71 -13.56
CA THR A 225 2.50 15.70 -13.62
C THR A 225 3.04 15.54 -15.04
N GLN A 226 4.23 14.96 -15.21
CA GLN A 226 4.78 14.65 -16.54
C GLN A 226 3.83 13.82 -17.40
N PHE A 227 3.11 12.87 -16.79
CA PHE A 227 2.08 12.12 -17.49
C PHE A 227 0.86 12.98 -17.83
N GLY A 228 0.42 13.86 -16.92
CA GLY A 228 -0.65 14.82 -17.20
C GLY A 228 -0.30 15.78 -18.36
N ARG A 229 0.97 16.20 -18.47
CA ARG A 229 1.47 17.02 -19.59
C ARG A 229 1.24 16.32 -20.92
N ILE A 230 1.65 15.05 -21.01
CA ILE A 230 1.49 14.21 -22.22
C ILE A 230 0.03 14.10 -22.61
N LEU A 231 -0.85 13.80 -21.65
CA LEU A 231 -2.27 13.68 -21.92
C LEU A 231 -2.88 14.99 -22.41
N ASN A 232 -2.48 16.13 -21.83
CA ASN A 232 -2.92 17.45 -22.29
C ASN A 232 -2.46 17.74 -23.72
N GLU A 233 -1.21 17.42 -24.05
CA GLU A 233 -0.65 17.62 -25.39
C GLU A 233 -1.36 16.75 -26.44
N LEU A 234 -1.77 15.54 -26.06
CA LEU A 234 -2.60 14.66 -26.87
C LEU A 234 -4.10 15.01 -26.80
N ASN A 235 -4.48 16.04 -26.05
CA ASN A 235 -5.87 16.46 -25.81
C ASN A 235 -6.75 15.32 -25.26
N ILE A 236 -6.21 14.49 -24.36
CA ILE A 236 -6.90 13.40 -23.65
C ILE A 236 -7.13 13.84 -22.21
N ASP A 237 -8.37 13.78 -21.73
CA ASP A 237 -8.68 14.15 -20.35
C ASP A 237 -8.27 13.05 -19.36
N ILE A 238 -7.87 13.44 -18.15
CA ILE A 238 -7.67 12.50 -17.03
C ILE A 238 -8.60 12.82 -15.87
N ILE A 239 -9.38 11.82 -15.48
CA ILE A 239 -10.37 11.91 -14.41
C ILE A 239 -9.89 11.06 -13.24
N PHE A 240 -9.84 11.67 -12.05
CA PHE A 240 -9.42 11.00 -10.83
C PHE A 240 -10.59 10.48 -10.00
N ALA A 241 -10.50 9.22 -9.58
CA ALA A 241 -11.41 8.67 -8.60
C ALA A 241 -11.24 9.38 -7.26
N ASN A 242 -12.35 9.81 -6.65
CA ASN A 242 -12.33 10.39 -5.29
C ASN A 242 -12.28 9.31 -4.19
N SER A 243 -12.50 8.05 -4.54
CA SER A 243 -12.47 6.91 -3.64
C SER A 243 -12.17 5.61 -4.41
N PRO A 244 -11.43 4.65 -3.84
CA PRO A 244 -11.17 3.33 -4.46
C PRO A 244 -12.46 2.63 -4.92
N GLN A 245 -13.53 2.75 -4.13
CA GLN A 245 -14.84 2.14 -4.42
C GLN A 245 -15.51 2.64 -5.72
N ALA A 246 -15.04 3.75 -6.30
CA ALA A 246 -15.54 4.25 -7.60
C ALA A 246 -14.91 3.51 -8.80
N LYS A 247 -13.86 2.69 -8.58
CA LYS A 247 -13.09 1.97 -9.60
C LYS A 247 -13.48 0.49 -9.72
N GLY A 248 -14.68 0.11 -9.28
CA GLY A 248 -15.10 -1.29 -9.15
C GLY A 248 -15.11 -2.13 -10.44
N ARG A 249 -14.89 -1.55 -11.63
CA ARG A 249 -14.72 -2.32 -12.88
C ARG A 249 -13.30 -2.83 -13.03
N VAL A 250 -12.29 -1.97 -13.03
CA VAL A 250 -10.89 -2.41 -13.16
C VAL A 250 -10.46 -3.25 -11.95
N GLU A 251 -10.97 -2.99 -10.74
CA GLU A 251 -10.72 -3.87 -9.60
C GLU A 251 -11.29 -5.28 -9.81
N ARG A 252 -12.49 -5.39 -10.41
CA ARG A 252 -13.07 -6.70 -10.79
C ARG A 252 -12.27 -7.38 -11.90
N ALA A 253 -11.81 -6.62 -12.88
CA ALA A 253 -10.95 -7.12 -13.94
C ALA A 253 -9.62 -7.64 -13.36
N ASN A 254 -8.97 -6.86 -12.49
CA ASN A 254 -7.74 -7.24 -11.81
C ASN A 254 -7.90 -8.54 -11.03
N ARG A 255 -8.97 -8.72 -10.25
CA ARG A 255 -9.22 -10.01 -9.58
C ARG A 255 -9.39 -11.18 -10.54
N THR A 256 -10.00 -10.94 -11.70
CA THR A 256 -10.16 -11.97 -12.74
C THR A 256 -8.83 -12.31 -13.40
N LEU A 257 -7.99 -11.29 -13.65
CA LEU A 257 -6.65 -11.44 -14.20
C LEU A 257 -5.73 -12.16 -13.20
N GLN A 258 -5.72 -11.75 -11.93
CA GLN A 258 -4.92 -12.37 -10.86
C GLN A 258 -5.25 -13.85 -10.67
N ASP A 259 -6.42 -14.32 -11.08
CA ASP A 259 -6.72 -15.75 -11.10
C ASP A 259 -6.36 -16.42 -12.42
N ARG A 260 -6.81 -15.86 -13.55
CA ARG A 260 -6.71 -16.53 -14.87
C ARG A 260 -5.39 -16.31 -15.57
N LEU A 261 -4.92 -15.06 -15.66
CA LEU A 261 -3.71 -14.71 -16.39
C LEU A 261 -2.52 -15.51 -15.87
N ILE A 262 -2.45 -15.68 -14.55
CA ILE A 262 -1.44 -16.49 -13.88
C ILE A 262 -1.45 -17.94 -14.36
N LYS A 263 -2.64 -18.56 -14.40
CA LYS A 263 -2.82 -19.97 -14.82
C LYS A 263 -2.55 -20.17 -16.31
N GLU A 264 -2.99 -19.24 -17.14
CA GLU A 264 -2.74 -19.28 -18.59
C GLU A 264 -1.25 -19.15 -18.88
N MET A 265 -0.55 -18.21 -18.24
CA MET A 265 0.92 -18.10 -18.33
C MET A 265 1.64 -19.35 -17.82
N ARG A 266 1.05 -20.10 -16.88
CA ARG A 266 1.61 -21.39 -16.44
C ARG A 266 1.46 -22.47 -17.51
N LEU A 267 0.31 -22.52 -18.20
CA LEU A 267 0.10 -23.47 -19.29
C LEU A 267 1.04 -23.22 -20.47
N GLU A 268 1.34 -21.95 -20.75
CA GLU A 268 2.27 -21.53 -21.80
C GLU A 268 3.75 -21.57 -21.37
N GLY A 269 4.05 -21.95 -20.11
CA GLY A 269 5.42 -22.04 -19.61
C GLY A 269 6.16 -20.70 -19.46
N ILE A 270 5.44 -19.57 -19.47
CA ILE A 270 6.01 -18.21 -19.45
C ILE A 270 6.63 -17.91 -18.09
N SER A 271 7.90 -17.49 -18.05
CA SER A 271 8.63 -17.29 -16.79
C SER A 271 9.31 -15.94 -16.66
N SER A 272 9.16 -15.05 -17.65
CA SER A 272 9.73 -13.71 -17.60
C SER A 272 8.75 -12.62 -18.04
N ILE A 273 9.01 -11.38 -17.61
CA ILE A 273 8.26 -10.19 -18.03
C ILE A 273 8.32 -10.02 -19.56
N ALA A 274 9.47 -10.29 -20.18
CA ALA A 274 9.66 -10.15 -21.62
C ALA A 274 8.78 -11.15 -22.41
N GLU A 275 8.82 -12.44 -22.03
CA GLU A 275 7.96 -13.48 -22.63
C GLU A 275 6.49 -13.17 -22.42
N ALA A 276 6.11 -12.76 -21.20
CA ALA A 276 4.72 -12.42 -20.88
C ALA A 276 4.25 -11.25 -21.75
N ASN A 277 5.02 -10.17 -21.85
CA ASN A 277 4.67 -9.01 -22.67
C ASN A 277 4.54 -9.34 -24.16
N ALA A 278 5.34 -10.27 -24.69
CA ALA A 278 5.21 -10.74 -26.07
C ALA A 278 3.93 -11.56 -26.30
N TRP A 279 3.49 -12.31 -25.29
CA TRP A 279 2.31 -13.18 -25.36
C TRP A 279 0.99 -12.46 -25.02
N LEU A 280 1.03 -11.37 -24.23
CA LEU A 280 -0.15 -10.63 -23.78
C LEU A 280 -1.16 -10.26 -24.89
N PRO A 281 -0.76 -9.85 -26.11
CA PRO A 281 -1.71 -9.58 -27.19
C PRO A 281 -2.63 -10.77 -27.51
N CYS A 282 -2.08 -12.00 -27.54
CA CYS A 282 -2.84 -13.23 -27.76
C CYS A 282 -3.83 -13.48 -26.62
N PHE A 283 -3.37 -13.32 -25.37
CA PHE A 283 -4.25 -13.45 -24.20
C PHE A 283 -5.39 -12.42 -24.22
N ILE A 284 -5.11 -11.16 -24.54
CA ILE A 284 -6.10 -10.08 -24.61
C ILE A 284 -7.19 -10.44 -25.62
N GLU A 285 -6.82 -10.96 -26.78
CA GLU A 285 -7.77 -11.38 -27.81
C GLU A 285 -8.71 -12.48 -27.30
N HIS A 286 -8.16 -13.58 -26.78
CA HIS A 286 -8.96 -14.69 -26.22
C HIS A 286 -9.84 -14.25 -25.04
N PHE A 287 -9.30 -13.40 -24.16
CA PHE A 287 -10.06 -12.85 -23.03
C PHE A 287 -11.25 -12.01 -23.53
N ASN A 288 -11.01 -11.13 -24.50
CA ASN A 288 -12.04 -10.25 -25.03
C ASN A 288 -13.12 -11.02 -25.79
N GLN A 289 -12.79 -12.08 -26.52
CA GLN A 289 -13.78 -12.93 -27.17
C GLN A 289 -14.79 -13.53 -26.17
N LYS A 290 -14.34 -13.83 -24.95
CA LYS A 290 -15.17 -14.46 -23.91
C LYS A 290 -15.90 -13.48 -23.00
N PHE A 291 -15.28 -12.34 -22.68
CA PHE A 291 -15.78 -11.44 -21.62
C PHE A 291 -16.23 -10.06 -22.11
N ALA A 292 -15.84 -9.65 -23.33
CA ALA A 292 -16.27 -8.36 -23.85
C ALA A 292 -17.79 -8.35 -24.08
N LYS A 293 -18.39 -7.19 -23.84
CA LYS A 293 -19.79 -6.91 -24.12
C LYS A 293 -19.91 -5.87 -25.22
N CYS A 294 -21.02 -5.90 -25.93
CA CYS A 294 -21.36 -4.81 -26.83
C CYS A 294 -21.55 -3.51 -26.03
N ALA A 295 -20.98 -2.42 -26.54
CA ALA A 295 -21.30 -1.09 -26.06
C ALA A 295 -22.78 -0.81 -26.30
N ARG A 296 -23.40 0.04 -25.47
CA ARG A 296 -24.82 0.41 -25.63
C ARG A 296 -25.03 1.19 -26.92
N ASN A 297 -24.04 2.01 -27.27
CA ASN A 297 -23.96 2.71 -28.53
C ASN A 297 -22.81 2.14 -29.36
N THR A 298 -23.06 1.86 -30.63
CA THR A 298 -22.08 1.26 -31.56
C THR A 298 -20.99 2.24 -31.99
N LYS A 299 -21.13 3.54 -31.68
CA LYS A 299 -20.11 4.55 -31.99
C LYS A 299 -18.81 4.29 -31.25
N ASN A 300 -17.70 4.41 -31.98
CA ASN A 300 -16.35 4.47 -31.44
C ASN A 300 -15.93 5.94 -31.27
N LEU A 301 -15.59 6.34 -30.04
CA LEU A 301 -15.17 7.71 -29.72
C LEU A 301 -13.65 7.92 -29.68
N HIS A 302 -12.86 6.90 -30.06
CA HIS A 302 -11.45 7.11 -30.29
C HIS A 302 -11.24 8.10 -31.44
N ARG A 303 -10.39 9.09 -31.21
CA ARG A 303 -9.97 10.06 -32.21
C ARG A 303 -8.68 9.56 -32.89
N PRO A 304 -8.54 9.76 -34.21
CA PRO A 304 -7.31 9.39 -34.91
C PRO A 304 -6.11 10.18 -34.39
N LEU A 305 -4.92 9.58 -34.52
CA LEU A 305 -3.66 10.28 -34.29
C LEU A 305 -3.41 11.27 -35.42
N THR A 306 -3.08 12.50 -35.05
CA THR A 306 -2.74 13.60 -35.96
C THR A 306 -1.25 13.89 -35.98
N GLU A 307 -0.57 13.45 -34.93
CA GLU A 307 0.84 13.63 -34.67
C GLU A 307 1.67 12.62 -35.48
N SER A 308 2.83 13.05 -35.97
CA SER A 308 3.79 12.14 -36.61
C SER A 308 4.49 11.26 -35.55
N HIS A 309 5.09 10.14 -35.97
CA HIS A 309 5.84 9.28 -35.04
C HIS A 309 6.96 10.03 -34.30
N LEU A 310 7.68 10.93 -34.99
CA LEU A 310 8.71 11.77 -34.36
C LEU A 310 8.14 12.77 -33.35
N ALA A 311 6.96 13.32 -33.62
CA ALA A 311 6.27 14.17 -32.66
C ALA A 311 5.83 13.36 -31.44
N LEU A 312 5.31 12.14 -31.64
CA LEU A 312 4.97 11.24 -30.54
C LEU A 312 6.20 10.85 -29.71
N ASP A 313 7.37 10.64 -30.33
CA ASP A 313 8.63 10.43 -29.61
C ASP A 313 8.91 11.58 -28.64
N ASP A 314 8.82 12.83 -29.14
CA ASP A 314 9.10 14.02 -28.34
C ASP A 314 7.99 14.27 -27.28
N ILE A 315 6.74 13.98 -27.58
CA ILE A 315 5.61 14.06 -26.64
C ILE A 315 5.84 13.10 -25.48
N PHE A 316 6.18 11.83 -25.74
CA PHE A 316 6.37 10.80 -24.71
C PHE A 316 7.75 10.86 -23.99
N THR A 317 8.29 12.06 -23.83
CA THR A 317 9.52 12.31 -23.05
C THR A 317 9.23 12.88 -21.66
N TRP A 318 10.19 12.68 -20.77
CA TRP A 318 10.28 13.47 -19.55
C TRP A 318 10.83 14.85 -19.92
N GLN A 319 10.06 15.90 -19.64
CA GLN A 319 10.42 17.26 -20.06
C GLN A 319 10.64 18.18 -18.87
N GLU A 320 11.82 18.79 -18.79
CA GLU A 320 12.12 19.77 -17.75
C GLU A 320 12.75 21.05 -18.32
N PRO A 321 12.30 22.24 -17.87
CA PRO A 321 12.95 23.48 -18.25
C PRO A 321 14.32 23.58 -17.57
N ARG A 322 15.37 23.78 -18.38
CA ARG A 322 16.75 23.94 -17.90
C ARG A 322 17.34 25.25 -18.38
N LYS A 323 17.96 25.98 -17.46
CA LYS A 323 18.60 27.27 -17.75
C LYS A 323 19.96 27.05 -18.38
N VAL A 324 20.20 27.69 -19.52
CA VAL A 324 21.50 27.70 -20.18
C VAL A 324 22.44 28.64 -19.43
N THR A 325 23.60 28.15 -19.03
CA THR A 325 24.62 28.96 -18.34
C THR A 325 25.39 29.88 -19.31
N LYS A 326 26.19 30.80 -18.76
CA LYS A 326 27.09 31.67 -19.55
C LYS A 326 28.06 30.90 -20.45
N ASN A 327 28.39 29.66 -20.07
CA ASN A 327 29.34 28.81 -20.79
C ASN A 327 28.63 27.90 -21.82
N LEU A 328 27.38 28.18 -22.18
CA LEU A 328 26.56 27.33 -23.06
C LEU A 328 26.40 25.90 -22.57
N THR A 329 26.35 25.70 -21.25
CA THR A 329 26.15 24.38 -20.67
C THR A 329 24.83 24.29 -19.92
N ILE A 330 24.27 23.08 -19.91
CA ILE A 330 23.15 22.66 -19.06
C ILE A 330 23.63 21.53 -18.15
N THR A 331 23.14 21.48 -16.93
CA THR A 331 23.41 20.38 -16.00
C THR A 331 22.13 19.57 -15.77
N TYR A 332 22.20 18.27 -16.02
CA TYR A 332 21.10 17.34 -15.78
C TYR A 332 21.66 16.01 -15.28
N ASP A 333 21.02 15.45 -14.24
CA ASP A 333 21.46 14.24 -13.55
C ASP A 333 22.98 14.10 -13.39
N LYS A 334 23.62 15.16 -12.85
CA LYS A 334 25.07 15.25 -12.59
C LYS A 334 25.98 15.21 -13.83
N CYS A 335 25.41 15.13 -15.04
CA CYS A 335 26.09 15.31 -16.31
C CYS A 335 26.03 16.77 -16.75
N ILE A 336 27.05 17.21 -17.49
CA ILE A 336 27.09 18.54 -18.11
C ILE A 336 26.92 18.36 -19.61
N TYR A 337 25.90 18.98 -20.18
CA TYR A 337 25.60 19.01 -21.60
C TYR A 337 26.08 20.35 -22.17
N MET A 338 27.05 20.31 -23.08
CA MET A 338 27.64 21.48 -23.71
C MET A 338 27.01 21.70 -25.08
N LEU A 339 26.28 22.81 -25.24
CA LEU A 339 25.68 23.19 -26.51
C LEU A 339 26.78 23.62 -27.50
N GLU A 340 26.58 23.34 -28.78
CA GLU A 340 27.52 23.81 -29.81
C GLU A 340 27.61 25.35 -29.81
N PRO A 341 28.81 25.93 -29.90
CA PRO A 341 29.02 27.38 -29.85
C PRO A 341 28.66 28.04 -31.19
N THR A 342 27.38 28.03 -31.54
CA THR A 342 26.84 28.72 -32.71
C THR A 342 26.28 30.08 -32.31
N VAL A 343 26.25 31.04 -33.26
CA VAL A 343 25.71 32.40 -33.02
C VAL A 343 24.28 32.37 -32.48
N LEU A 344 23.48 31.39 -32.94
CA LEU A 344 22.11 31.20 -32.47
C LEU A 344 22.08 30.68 -31.02
N ASN A 345 22.93 29.71 -30.68
CA ASN A 345 22.98 29.14 -29.33
C ASN A 345 23.52 30.15 -28.30
N HIS A 346 24.42 31.06 -28.70
CA HIS A 346 24.89 32.16 -27.85
C HIS A 346 23.75 33.07 -27.33
N LYS A 347 22.66 33.22 -28.10
CA LYS A 347 21.48 33.99 -27.66
C LYS A 347 20.67 33.29 -26.57
N LEU A 348 20.86 31.99 -26.39
CA LEU A 348 20.15 31.18 -25.40
C LEU A 348 20.73 31.35 -23.98
N VAL A 349 21.89 31.99 -23.84
CA VAL A 349 22.52 32.21 -22.52
C VAL A 349 21.55 32.89 -21.57
N GLY A 350 21.31 32.26 -20.42
CA GLY A 350 20.39 32.75 -19.40
C GLY A 350 18.91 32.42 -19.65
N GLN A 351 18.56 31.87 -20.81
CA GLN A 351 17.20 31.42 -21.13
C GLN A 351 16.95 30.01 -20.61
N TYR A 352 15.67 29.69 -20.39
CA TYR A 352 15.22 28.33 -20.08
C TYR A 352 14.81 27.62 -21.37
N ILE A 353 15.36 26.43 -21.59
CA ILE A 353 15.06 25.60 -22.75
C ILE A 353 14.59 24.23 -22.29
N SER A 354 13.85 23.52 -23.15
CA SER A 354 13.28 22.21 -22.79
C SER A 354 14.35 21.14 -22.90
N PHE A 355 14.55 20.40 -21.81
CA PHE A 355 15.37 19.21 -21.77
C PHE A 355 14.45 17.99 -21.83
N LEU A 356 14.63 17.15 -22.84
CA LEU A 356 13.82 15.95 -23.10
C LEU A 356 14.67 14.73 -22.77
N GLU A 357 14.20 13.89 -21.87
CA GLU A 357 14.75 12.56 -21.61
C GLU A 357 13.76 11.51 -22.13
N TYR A 358 14.22 10.71 -23.09
CA TYR A 358 13.44 9.64 -23.69
C TYR A 358 13.43 8.40 -22.77
N PRO A 359 12.43 7.50 -22.90
CA PRO A 359 12.35 6.30 -22.06
C PRO A 359 13.54 5.35 -22.16
N ASP A 360 14.33 5.42 -23.24
CA ASP A 360 15.55 4.64 -23.45
C ASP A 360 16.80 5.30 -22.81
N GLY A 361 16.64 6.47 -22.18
CA GLY A 361 17.70 7.25 -21.57
C GLY A 361 18.45 8.18 -22.53
N THR A 362 18.05 8.22 -23.82
CA THR A 362 18.58 9.23 -24.73
C THR A 362 18.03 10.61 -24.38
N VAL A 363 18.73 11.66 -24.82
CA VAL A 363 18.40 13.05 -24.47
C VAL A 363 18.31 13.91 -25.72
N ALA A 364 17.34 14.81 -25.74
CA ALA A 364 17.28 15.93 -26.69
C ALA A 364 17.16 17.26 -25.95
N ILE A 365 17.69 18.31 -26.56
CA ILE A 365 17.57 19.68 -26.07
C ILE A 365 16.79 20.46 -27.12
N LEU A 366 15.66 21.05 -26.72
CA LEU A 366 14.73 21.72 -27.62
C LEU A 366 14.53 23.17 -27.22
N HIS A 367 14.58 24.06 -28.20
CA HIS A 367 14.21 25.47 -28.05
C HIS A 367 13.32 25.90 -29.22
N GLU A 368 12.10 26.35 -28.94
CA GLU A 368 11.15 26.84 -29.96
C GLU A 368 10.98 25.88 -31.16
N GLY A 369 10.91 24.57 -30.89
CA GLY A 369 10.76 23.53 -31.92
C GLY A 369 12.06 23.13 -32.64
N ARG A 370 13.19 23.78 -32.34
CA ARG A 370 14.50 23.43 -32.88
C ARG A 370 15.28 22.54 -31.91
N LYS A 371 15.73 21.37 -32.40
CA LYS A 371 16.67 20.51 -31.67
C LYS A 371 18.09 21.11 -31.73
N ILE A 372 18.74 21.18 -30.57
CA ILE A 372 20.07 21.76 -30.41
C ILE A 372 21.08 20.63 -30.23
N ASN A 373 22.14 20.65 -31.04
CA ASN A 373 23.26 19.74 -30.90
C ASN A 373 24.06 20.04 -29.62
N TYR A 374 24.54 18.97 -28.98
CA TYR A 374 25.31 19.06 -27.76
C TYR A 374 26.37 17.96 -27.69
N SER A 375 27.36 18.16 -26.83
CA SER A 375 28.31 17.14 -26.40
C SER A 375 28.22 16.94 -24.89
N VAL A 376 28.46 15.71 -24.41
CA VAL A 376 28.36 15.38 -22.99
C VAL A 376 29.74 15.47 -22.34
N PHE A 377 29.85 16.29 -21.31
CA PHE A 377 31.02 16.37 -20.44
C PHE A 377 30.73 15.65 -19.12
N ASN A 378 31.25 14.43 -19.00
CA ASN A 378 30.99 13.57 -17.87
C ASN A 378 32.05 13.79 -16.76
N LYS A 379 31.69 14.51 -15.69
CA LYS A 379 32.60 14.75 -14.55
C LYS A 379 32.84 13.52 -13.67
N LEU A 380 32.06 12.44 -13.85
CA LEU A 380 31.93 11.35 -12.87
C LEU A 380 32.28 9.96 -13.44
N ALA A 381 33.24 9.86 -14.36
CA ALA A 381 33.70 8.58 -14.92
C ALA A 381 34.29 7.57 -13.89
N GLY A 382 34.19 7.81 -12.58
CA GLY A 382 34.78 6.96 -11.53
C GLY A 382 34.03 6.84 -10.21
N LEU A 383 32.78 7.32 -10.06
CA LEU A 383 32.05 7.22 -8.79
C LEU A 383 30.66 6.64 -9.01
N GLN A 384 30.51 5.33 -8.75
CA GLN A 384 29.20 4.71 -8.63
C GLN A 384 28.43 5.36 -7.49
N GLN A 385 27.26 5.92 -7.78
CA GLN A 385 26.45 6.65 -6.81
C GLN A 385 25.10 5.97 -6.57
N ASN A 386 24.79 5.81 -5.29
CA ASN A 386 23.55 5.26 -4.76
C ASN A 386 22.37 6.17 -5.10
N ALA A 387 21.42 5.68 -5.89
CA ALA A 387 20.20 6.39 -6.25
C ALA A 387 19.22 6.48 -5.06
N VAL A 388 18.48 7.58 -4.97
CA VAL A 388 17.33 7.72 -4.06
C VAL A 388 16.16 6.94 -4.68
N VAL A 389 15.68 5.92 -3.99
CA VAL A 389 14.68 4.98 -4.51
C VAL A 389 13.32 5.28 -3.89
N GLU A 390 12.33 5.56 -4.72
CA GLU A 390 10.93 5.66 -4.28
C GLU A 390 10.44 4.33 -3.70
N ASN A 391 9.55 4.38 -2.69
CA ASN A 391 9.07 3.19 -1.97
C ASN A 391 8.51 2.07 -2.90
N LYS A 392 7.91 2.43 -4.03
CA LYS A 392 7.36 1.48 -5.02
C LYS A 392 8.41 0.76 -5.85
N ARG A 393 9.61 1.33 -5.97
CA ARG A 393 10.78 0.74 -6.64
C ARG A 393 11.68 -0.02 -5.67
N LEU A 394 11.37 0.00 -4.38
CA LEU A 394 12.19 -0.60 -3.33
C LEU A 394 12.28 -2.12 -3.52
N GLY A 395 11.19 -2.77 -3.97
CA GLY A 395 11.18 -4.19 -4.32
C GLY A 395 12.12 -4.55 -5.48
N SER A 396 12.05 -3.83 -6.60
CA SER A 396 12.91 -4.10 -7.77
C SER A 396 14.38 -3.79 -7.46
N VAL A 397 14.65 -2.72 -6.73
CA VAL A 397 16.02 -2.39 -6.29
C VAL A 397 16.57 -3.46 -5.34
N LEU A 398 15.79 -3.97 -4.40
CA LEU A 398 16.22 -5.07 -3.53
C LEU A 398 16.50 -6.35 -4.32
N ALA A 399 15.67 -6.69 -5.31
CA ALA A 399 15.90 -7.83 -6.18
C ALA A 399 17.19 -7.67 -7.01
N HIS A 400 17.45 -6.47 -7.53
CA HIS A 400 18.68 -6.16 -8.27
C HIS A 400 19.92 -6.22 -7.37
N ILE A 401 19.86 -5.66 -6.16
CA ILE A 401 20.92 -5.77 -5.15
C ILE A 401 21.18 -7.24 -4.79
N GLN A 402 20.12 -8.05 -4.65
CA GLN A 402 20.24 -9.46 -4.37
C GLN A 402 20.91 -10.22 -5.52
N GLN A 403 20.51 -9.96 -6.76
CA GLN A 403 21.13 -10.55 -7.94
C GLN A 403 22.62 -10.16 -8.07
N GLN A 404 22.96 -8.89 -7.82
CA GLN A 404 24.35 -8.45 -7.77
C GLN A 404 25.14 -9.15 -6.66
N HIS A 405 24.55 -9.37 -5.48
CA HIS A 405 25.17 -10.14 -4.42
C HIS A 405 25.40 -11.61 -4.83
N GLU A 406 24.41 -12.25 -5.46
CA GLU A 406 24.52 -13.63 -5.95
C GLU A 406 25.57 -13.76 -7.06
N GLU A 407 25.67 -12.78 -7.97
CA GLU A 407 26.70 -12.73 -9.01
C GLU A 407 28.10 -12.49 -8.42
N LEU A 408 28.24 -11.60 -7.43
CA LEU A 408 29.50 -11.36 -6.73
C LEU A 408 29.95 -12.56 -5.88
N GLU A 409 29.00 -13.31 -5.31
CA GLU A 409 29.27 -14.57 -4.62
C GLU A 409 29.68 -15.68 -5.60
N LYS A 410 29.00 -15.81 -6.75
CA LYS A 410 29.39 -16.73 -7.83
C LYS A 410 30.78 -16.40 -8.41
N GLN A 411 31.15 -15.12 -8.47
CA GLN A 411 32.46 -14.68 -8.98
C GLN A 411 33.59 -14.70 -7.94
N ASN A 412 33.35 -15.13 -6.69
CA ASN A 412 34.34 -15.06 -5.60
C ASN A 412 34.97 -13.65 -5.42
N LYS A 413 34.29 -12.59 -5.86
CA LYS A 413 34.78 -11.19 -5.84
C LYS A 413 34.26 -10.40 -4.65
N ARG A 414 34.06 -11.06 -3.50
CA ARG A 414 34.02 -10.31 -2.23
C ARG A 414 35.43 -9.79 -1.95
N SER A 415 35.75 -8.62 -2.49
CA SER A 415 36.88 -7.83 -1.98
C SER A 415 36.51 -7.39 -0.56
N ARG A 416 36.83 -8.22 0.43
CA ARG A 416 37.05 -7.73 1.78
C ARG A 416 38.33 -6.91 1.72
N LEU A 417 38.21 -5.64 1.33
CA LEU A 417 39.23 -4.64 1.54
C LEU A 417 39.48 -4.54 3.06
N LYS A 418 40.45 -5.31 3.54
CA LYS A 418 41.10 -5.13 4.84
C LYS A 418 41.81 -3.77 4.81
N LYS A 419 41.10 -2.68 5.04
CA LYS A 419 41.70 -1.40 5.47
C LYS A 419 40.64 -0.54 6.17
N SER A 420 40.88 -0.33 7.48
CA SER A 420 40.26 0.68 8.33
C SER A 420 38.75 0.54 8.62
N MET A 421 38.38 -0.51 9.36
CA MET A 421 37.25 -0.42 10.30
C MET A 421 37.79 0.17 11.63
N PRO A 422 37.11 1.14 12.27
CA PRO A 422 37.53 1.63 13.58
C PRO A 422 37.56 0.48 14.58
N SER A 423 38.72 0.30 15.20
CA SER A 423 39.02 -0.77 16.14
C SER A 423 37.99 -0.80 17.28
N ARG A 424 37.22 -1.90 17.37
CA ARG A 424 36.30 -2.25 18.47
C ARG A 424 37.06 -2.59 19.76
N LYS A 425 37.93 -1.70 20.26
CA LYS A 425 38.61 -1.86 21.56
C LYS A 425 37.63 -1.72 22.74
N ALA A 426 36.52 -1.01 22.57
CA ALA A 426 35.51 -0.85 23.62
C ALA A 426 34.60 -2.08 23.85
N GLN A 427 34.45 -2.99 22.86
CA GLN A 427 33.62 -4.18 23.01
C GLN A 427 34.37 -5.42 23.54
N LYS A 428 35.71 -5.44 23.48
CA LYS A 428 36.51 -6.53 24.09
C LYS A 428 36.67 -6.38 25.60
N VAL A 429 36.79 -5.15 26.11
CA VAL A 429 36.92 -4.87 27.55
C VAL A 429 35.66 -5.27 28.33
N VAL A 430 34.47 -5.10 27.74
CA VAL A 430 33.18 -5.47 28.36
C VAL A 430 32.93 -7.00 28.35
N ILE A 431 33.59 -7.74 27.45
CA ILE A 431 33.51 -9.21 27.39
C ILE A 431 34.58 -9.85 28.30
N GLU A 432 35.78 -9.28 28.40
CA GLU A 432 36.82 -9.73 29.34
C GLU A 432 36.44 -9.46 30.81
N GLN A 433 35.77 -8.35 31.12
CA GLN A 433 35.25 -8.08 32.48
C GLN A 433 34.10 -9.01 32.90
N ARG A 434 33.45 -9.72 31.97
CA ARG A 434 32.43 -10.73 32.28
C ARG A 434 32.99 -12.14 32.49
N ASN A 435 34.25 -12.38 32.13
CA ASN A 435 34.92 -13.69 32.25
C ASN A 435 35.90 -13.78 33.44
N LEU A 436 35.98 -12.74 34.30
CA LEU A 436 36.93 -12.64 35.41
C LEU A 436 36.30 -12.84 36.81
N ASN A 437 35.05 -13.30 36.91
CA ASN A 437 34.48 -13.77 38.18
C ASN A 437 33.96 -15.21 38.06
N PRO A 438 34.84 -16.23 38.07
CA PRO A 438 34.50 -17.57 38.48
C PRO A 438 34.72 -17.71 40.00
N VAL A 439 34.06 -18.71 40.61
CA VAL A 439 34.03 -19.05 42.06
C VAL A 439 32.94 -18.25 42.80
N LEU A 440 31.75 -18.80 43.07
CA LEU A 440 31.51 -19.99 43.89
C LEU A 440 30.36 -20.84 43.33
N ASP A 441 30.70 -22.00 42.76
CA ASP A 441 29.94 -23.23 43.04
C ASP A 441 30.35 -23.73 44.44
N SER A 442 29.41 -24.42 45.09
CA SER A 442 29.52 -25.28 46.29
C SER A 442 28.99 -24.71 47.61
N CYS A 443 27.81 -25.17 48.04
CA CYS A 443 27.71 -26.23 49.05
C CYS A 443 26.23 -26.60 49.31
N SER A 444 25.95 -27.90 49.20
CA SER A 444 24.96 -28.70 49.96
C SER A 444 23.47 -28.45 49.76
#